data_AF-A0A9D4XL96-F1
#
_entry.id   AF-A0A9D4XL96-F1
#
_cell.length_a   1.000
_cell.length_b   1.000
_cell.length_c   1.000
_cell.angle_alpha   90.00
_cell.angle_beta   90.00
_cell.angle_gamma   90.00
#
_symmetry.space_group_name_H-M   'P 1'
#
loop_
_entity.id
_entity.type
_entity.pdbx_description
1 polymer ?
#
loop_
_entity_poly.entity_id
_entity_poly.type
_entity_poly.pdbx_seq_one_letter_code
_entity_poly.pdbx_strand_id
1 'polypeptide(L)'
;MNDRQFDRPPVTYSFLLKKLMDLGLVQLRTLAPLRPDQRPANYDESAKCEFHSGAPGHNVENCKAFKHVVQDLVDSKAINFAPSPNVNANPMPAHGQRGVNAISEESRVGLSIVDQTGVNY
;
A
#
# COMPACT_ATOMS: atom_id res chain seq x y z
N MET A 1 -4.34 24.52 -8.63
CA MET A 1 -4.10 23.57 -7.53
C MET A 1 -3.51 22.35 -8.19
N ASN A 2 -2.23 22.05 -8.01
CA ASN A 2 -1.63 20.87 -8.65
C ASN A 2 -2.20 19.64 -7.96
N ASP A 3 -3.09 18.91 -8.64
CA ASP A 3 -3.59 17.62 -8.18
C ASP A 3 -2.37 16.73 -7.97
N ARG A 4 -2.16 16.24 -6.74
CA ARG A 4 -1.05 15.34 -6.43
C ARG A 4 -1.22 14.12 -7.34
N GLN A 5 -0.29 13.92 -8.28
CA GLN A 5 -0.35 12.73 -9.13
C GLN A 5 -0.15 11.52 -8.23
N PHE A 6 -1.14 10.63 -8.24
CA PHE A 6 -1.04 9.33 -7.59
C PHE A 6 -0.53 8.36 -8.64
N ASP A 7 0.69 7.89 -8.47
CA ASP A 7 1.18 6.78 -9.27
C ASP A 7 0.27 5.57 -9.04
N ARG A 8 -0.05 4.85 -10.12
CA ARG A 8 -0.89 3.66 -9.99
C ARG A 8 -0.03 2.55 -9.38
N PRO A 9 -0.34 2.06 -8.17
CA PRO A 9 0.42 0.96 -7.60
C PRO A 9 0.30 -0.30 -8.48
N PRO A 10 1.32 -1.17 -8.48
CA PRO A 10 1.28 -2.45 -9.22
C PRO A 10 0.23 -3.44 -8.67
N VAL A 11 -0.43 -3.10 -7.56
CA VAL A 11 -1.49 -3.87 -6.89
C VAL A 11 -2.72 -2.99 -6.67
N THR A 12 -3.88 -3.60 -6.39
CA THR A 12 -5.10 -2.86 -6.06
C THR A 12 -5.00 -2.17 -4.70
N TYR A 13 -5.72 -1.06 -4.54
CA TYR A 13 -5.80 -0.35 -3.27
C TYR A 13 -6.53 -1.19 -2.21
N SER A 14 -7.52 -2.03 -2.58
CA SER A 14 -8.13 -3.01 -1.67
C SER A 14 -7.09 -3.97 -1.05
N PHE A 15 -6.17 -4.49 -1.88
CA PHE A 15 -5.12 -5.39 -1.39
C PHE A 15 -4.14 -4.63 -0.48
N LEU A 16 -3.73 -3.44 -0.90
CA LEU A 16 -2.82 -2.60 -0.14
C LEU A 16 -3.41 -2.21 1.21
N LEU A 17 -4.70 -1.85 1.27
CA LEU A 17 -5.38 -1.52 2.51
C LEU A 17 -5.27 -2.65 3.53
N LYS A 18 -5.61 -3.88 3.11
CA LYS A 18 -5.51 -5.06 3.97
C LYS A 18 -4.09 -5.24 4.49
N LYS A 19 -3.11 -5.20 3.58
CA LYS A 19 -1.71 -5.37 3.94
C LYS A 19 -1.21 -4.29 4.90
N LEU A 20 -1.60 -3.03 4.69
CA LEU A 20 -1.23 -1.93 5.57
C LEU A 20 -1.90 -2.02 6.94
N MET A 21 -3.13 -2.54 7.02
CA MET A 21 -3.80 -2.82 8.28
C MET A 21 -3.12 -3.94 9.05
N ASP A 22 -2.73 -5.03 8.38
CA ASP A 22 -1.95 -6.13 8.98
C ASP A 22 -0.61 -5.65 9.55
N LEU A 23 0.01 -4.68 8.88
CA LEU A 23 1.26 -4.04 9.33
C LEU A 23 1.05 -2.96 10.39
N GLY A 24 -0.19 -2.60 10.73
CA GLY A 24 -0.50 -1.52 11.67
C GLY A 24 -0.10 -0.12 11.17
N LEU A 25 0.17 0.04 9.88
CA LEU A 25 0.59 1.31 9.27
C LEU A 25 -0.60 2.23 8.96
N VAL A 26 -1.81 1.67 8.86
CA VAL A 26 -3.05 2.43 8.65
C VAL A 26 -4.16 1.90 9.54
N GLN A 27 -5.07 2.81 9.89
CA GLN A 27 -6.29 2.50 10.63
C GLN A 27 -7.50 2.89 9.78
N LEU A 28 -8.53 2.05 9.81
CA LEU A 28 -9.82 2.39 9.22
C LEU A 28 -10.36 3.68 9.82
N ARG A 29 -10.86 4.58 8.97
CA ARG A 29 -11.43 5.84 9.40
C ARG A 29 -12.95 5.79 9.34
N THR A 30 -13.63 6.35 10.32
CA THR A 30 -15.08 6.51 10.23
C THR A 30 -15.39 7.87 9.61
N LEU A 31 -16.20 7.89 8.56
CA LEU A 31 -16.72 9.14 8.02
C LEU A 31 -18.06 9.48 8.68
N ALA A 32 -18.26 10.77 8.97
CA ALA A 32 -19.59 11.26 9.32
C ALA A 32 -20.55 11.04 8.14
N PRO A 33 -21.81 10.67 8.40
CA PRO A 33 -22.82 10.56 7.35
C PRO A 33 -22.92 11.87 6.56
N LEU A 34 -22.73 11.79 5.24
CA LEU A 34 -22.93 12.94 4.36
C LEU A 34 -24.42 13.23 4.23
N ARG A 35 -24.79 14.51 4.39
CA ARG A 35 -26.14 14.95 4.10
C ARG A 35 -26.40 14.92 2.59
N PRO A 36 -27.65 14.73 2.12
CA PRO A 36 -27.97 14.68 0.69
C PRO A 36 -27.49 15.89 -0.11
N ASP A 37 -27.58 17.09 0.47
CA ASP A 37 -27.12 18.36 -0.10
C ASP A 37 -25.59 18.46 -0.22
N GLN A 38 -24.84 17.61 0.50
CA GLN A 38 -23.38 17.59 0.50
C GLN A 38 -22.80 16.44 -0.35
N ARG A 39 -23.66 15.62 -0.97
CA ARG A 39 -23.19 14.48 -1.77
C ARG A 39 -22.59 14.99 -3.09
N PRO A 40 -21.36 14.58 -3.42
CA PRO A 40 -20.75 14.95 -4.70
C PRO A 40 -21.47 14.28 -5.87
N ALA A 41 -21.32 14.83 -7.08
CA ALA A 41 -22.00 14.34 -8.28
C ALA A 41 -21.64 12.87 -8.63
N ASN A 42 -20.47 12.40 -8.20
CA ASN A 42 -19.99 11.03 -8.39
C ASN A 42 -20.26 10.13 -7.17
N TYR A 43 -21.20 10.50 -6.30
CA TYR A 43 -21.59 9.71 -5.14
C TYR A 43 -22.42 8.50 -5.56
N ASP A 44 -21.92 7.31 -5.24
CA ASP A 44 -22.60 6.04 -5.50
C ASP A 44 -23.07 5.40 -4.17
N GLU A 45 -24.40 5.32 -3.98
CA GLU A 45 -25.01 4.74 -2.77
C GLU A 45 -24.73 3.24 -2.60
N SER A 46 -24.46 2.55 -3.70
CA SER A 46 -24.17 1.11 -3.72
C SER A 46 -22.69 0.83 -3.48
N ALA A 47 -21.80 1.75 -3.87
CA ALA A 47 -20.37 1.66 -3.59
C ALA A 47 -20.08 1.83 -2.10
N LYS A 48 -19.15 1.02 -1.58
CA LYS A 48 -18.70 1.08 -0.17
C LYS A 48 -17.19 1.21 -0.12
N CYS A 49 -16.69 2.11 0.72
CA CYS A 49 -15.26 2.31 0.89
C CYS A 49 -14.76 1.48 2.07
N GLU A 50 -13.94 0.46 1.82
CA GLU A 50 -13.34 -0.38 2.86
C GLU A 50 -12.51 0.44 3.85
N PHE A 51 -11.73 1.43 3.36
CA PHE A 51 -10.93 2.32 4.22
C PHE A 51 -11.78 3.18 5.17
N HIS A 52 -13.03 3.47 4.77
CA HIS A 52 -13.97 4.26 5.56
C HIS A 52 -14.99 3.41 6.33
N SER A 53 -14.60 2.21 6.76
CA SER A 53 -15.47 1.25 7.46
C SER A 53 -16.77 0.93 6.71
N GLY A 54 -16.72 0.91 5.38
CA GLY A 54 -17.87 0.60 4.52
C GLY A 54 -18.78 1.80 4.23
N ALA A 55 -18.33 3.04 4.47
CA ALA A 55 -19.10 4.24 4.15
C ALA A 55 -19.51 4.27 2.67
N PRO A 56 -20.79 4.62 2.36
CA PRO A 56 -21.28 4.72 1.01
C PRO A 56 -20.70 5.92 0.25
N GLY A 57 -20.75 5.88 -1.08
CA GLY A 57 -20.42 7.00 -1.96
C GLY A 57 -19.27 6.72 -2.92
N HIS A 58 -18.28 5.93 -2.50
CA HIS A 58 -17.13 5.55 -3.33
C HIS A 58 -16.52 4.23 -2.85
N ASN A 59 -15.75 3.56 -3.71
CA ASN A 59 -14.95 2.39 -3.35
C ASN A 59 -13.53 2.79 -2.92
N VAL A 60 -12.78 1.85 -2.33
CA VAL A 60 -11.40 2.11 -1.89
C VAL A 60 -10.45 2.47 -3.05
N GLU A 61 -10.67 1.92 -4.25
CA GLU A 61 -9.90 2.25 -5.46
C GLU A 61 -10.01 3.72 -5.87
N ASN A 62 -11.14 4.37 -5.58
CA ASN A 62 -11.38 5.79 -5.85
C ASN A 62 -11.30 6.66 -4.58
N CYS A 63 -10.91 6.07 -3.45
CA CYS A 63 -10.79 6.79 -2.19
C CYS A 63 -9.57 7.72 -2.21
N LYS A 64 -9.79 9.01 -2.48
CA LYS A 64 -8.71 10.02 -2.47
C LYS A 64 -7.97 10.04 -1.13
N ALA A 65 -8.69 9.93 -0.01
CA ALA A 65 -8.09 9.92 1.32
C ALA A 65 -7.09 8.75 1.48
N PHE A 66 -7.45 7.56 0.99
CA PHE A 66 -6.56 6.41 1.05
C PHE A 66 -5.35 6.58 0.13
N LYS A 67 -5.54 7.11 -1.09
CA LYS A 67 -4.43 7.42 -2.01
C LYS A 67 -3.42 8.39 -1.41
N HIS A 68 -3.89 9.40 -0.69
CA HIS A 68 -3.03 10.31 0.06
C HIS A 68 -2.22 9.58 1.13
N VAL A 69 -2.86 8.73 1.94
CA VAL A 69 -2.16 7.94 2.98
C VAL A 69 -1.10 7.02 2.37
N VAL A 70 -1.42 6.34 1.27
CA VAL A 70 -0.47 5.48 0.56
C VAL A 70 0.73 6.30 0.07
N GLN A 71 0.49 7.46 -0.55
CA GLN A 71 1.57 8.32 -1.02
C GLN A 71 2.40 8.87 0.15
N ASP A 72 1.78 9.26 1.26
CA ASP A 72 2.50 9.71 2.46
C ASP A 72 3.40 8.60 3.03
N LEU A 73 2.95 7.34 2.99
CA LEU A 73 3.77 6.19 3.39
C LEU A 73 4.94 5.94 2.43
N VAL A 74 4.73 6.12 1.13
CA VAL A 74 5.81 6.03 0.12
C VAL A 74 6.82 7.17 0.31
N ASP A 75 6.34 8.40 0.47
CA ASP A 75 7.17 9.59 0.64
C ASP A 75 7.97 9.54 1.95
N SER A 76 7.38 8.95 3.00
CA SER A 76 8.05 8.68 4.28
C SER A 76 8.97 7.46 4.23
N LYS A 77 9.08 6.78 3.07
CA LYS A 77 9.80 5.51 2.87
C LYS A 77 9.34 4.41 3.82
N ALA A 78 8.13 4.46 4.37
CA ALA A 78 7.58 3.40 5.19
C ALA A 78 7.23 2.16 4.36
N ILE A 79 6.81 2.39 3.10
CA ILE A 79 6.55 1.34 2.12
C ILE A 79 7.23 1.67 0.79
N ASN A 80 7.60 0.64 0.03
CA ASN A 80 8.11 0.80 -1.33
C ASN A 80 7.40 -0.17 -2.28
N PHE A 81 7.06 0.30 -3.47
CA PHE A 81 6.49 -0.50 -4.56
C PHE A 81 7.56 -0.97 -5.55
N ALA A 82 8.83 -0.98 -5.14
CA ALA A 82 9.90 -1.49 -5.99
C ALA A 82 9.57 -2.93 -6.41
N PRO A 83 9.77 -3.29 -7.69
CA PRO A 83 9.90 -4.70 -8.04
C PRO A 83 11.01 -5.21 -7.14
N SER A 84 10.71 -6.22 -6.30
CA SER A 84 11.71 -6.83 -5.42
C SER A 84 13.01 -6.94 -6.20
N PRO A 85 14.12 -6.34 -5.74
CA PRO A 85 15.40 -6.69 -6.34
C PRO A 85 15.49 -8.18 -6.13
N ASN A 86 15.53 -8.93 -7.23
CA ASN A 86 15.87 -10.33 -7.20
C ASN A 86 17.07 -10.44 -6.25
N VAL A 87 16.91 -11.08 -5.11
CA VAL A 87 18.00 -11.34 -4.15
C VAL A 87 19.09 -12.25 -4.74
N ASN A 88 19.00 -12.55 -6.04
CA ASN A 88 19.98 -13.25 -6.85
C ASN A 88 20.98 -12.31 -7.58
N ALA A 89 20.85 -10.99 -7.45
CA ALA A 89 21.84 -10.04 -8.00
C ALA A 89 22.80 -9.49 -6.92
N ASN A 90 23.10 -10.28 -5.89
CA ASN A 90 24.35 -10.06 -5.15
C ASN A 90 25.46 -10.80 -5.90
N PRO A 91 26.43 -10.13 -6.54
CA PRO A 91 27.68 -10.78 -6.89
C PRO A 91 28.41 -11.12 -5.58
N MET A 92 28.08 -12.27 -4.99
CA MET A 92 28.86 -12.80 -3.88
C MET A 92 30.31 -13.01 -4.35
N PRO A 93 31.31 -12.56 -3.58
CA PRO A 93 32.66 -13.10 -3.73
C PRO A 93 32.59 -14.60 -3.52
N ALA A 94 33.19 -15.37 -4.42
CA ALA A 94 33.19 -16.82 -4.36
C ALA A 94 33.76 -17.31 -3.02
N HIS A 95 32.94 -17.95 -2.21
CA HIS A 95 33.42 -18.94 -1.24
C HIS A 95 32.51 -20.16 -1.31
N GLY A 96 33.13 -21.31 -1.54
CA GLY A 96 32.48 -22.53 -1.94
C GLY A 96 31.59 -23.20 -0.90
N GLN A 97 30.73 -24.04 -1.48
CA GLN A 97 30.19 -25.31 -1.01
C GLN A 97 28.83 -25.35 -0.29
N ARG A 98 27.89 -25.96 -1.04
CA ARG A 98 26.85 -26.94 -0.65
C ARG A 98 25.72 -26.47 0.28
N GLY A 99 24.50 -26.61 -0.24
CA GLY A 99 23.31 -26.83 0.59
C GLY A 99 22.03 -26.28 -0.03
N VAL A 100 21.23 -27.20 -0.58
CA VAL A 100 19.87 -27.02 -1.12
C VAL A 100 18.92 -26.26 -0.19
N ASN A 101 17.99 -25.46 -0.75
CA ASN A 101 16.54 -25.74 -0.68
C ASN A 101 15.71 -24.73 -1.49
N ALA A 102 14.76 -25.29 -2.24
CA ALA A 102 13.78 -24.60 -3.06
C ALA A 102 12.82 -23.75 -2.21
N ILE A 103 12.47 -22.56 -2.69
CA ILE A 103 11.31 -21.81 -2.22
C ILE A 103 10.49 -21.31 -3.40
N SER A 104 9.22 -21.72 -3.42
CA SER A 104 8.25 -21.51 -4.48
C SER A 104 8.12 -20.05 -4.91
N GLU A 105 8.16 -19.88 -6.24
CA GLU A 105 7.75 -18.69 -6.97
C GLU A 105 6.24 -18.49 -6.81
N GLU A 106 5.84 -17.81 -5.75
CA GLU A 106 4.59 -17.07 -5.76
C GLU A 106 4.97 -15.62 -6.06
N SER A 107 4.38 -15.02 -7.10
CA SER A 107 4.66 -13.65 -7.54
C SER A 107 4.53 -12.66 -6.39
N ARG A 108 5.64 -12.42 -5.67
CA ARG A 108 5.67 -11.51 -4.52
C ARG A 108 5.83 -10.12 -5.09
N VAL A 109 4.73 -9.41 -5.25
CA VAL A 109 4.80 -7.95 -5.16
C VAL A 109 5.30 -7.66 -3.74
N GLY A 110 6.61 -7.41 -3.63
CA GLY A 110 7.29 -7.25 -2.36
C GLY A 110 6.95 -5.89 -1.78
N LEU A 111 5.91 -5.82 -0.94
CA LEU A 111 5.76 -4.68 -0.04
C LEU A 111 6.83 -4.84 1.04
N SER A 112 7.99 -4.23 0.83
CA SER A 112 9.05 -4.17 1.82
C SER A 112 8.82 -2.95 2.73
N ILE A 113 8.81 -3.21 4.04
CA ILE A 113 8.94 -2.16 5.05
C ILE A 113 10.41 -1.76 5.08
N VAL A 114 10.70 -0.46 5.00
CA VAL A 114 12.08 0.00 5.20
C VAL A 114 12.36 0.00 6.70
N ASP A 115 13.15 -0.95 7.16
CA ASP A 115 13.61 -0.99 8.54
C ASP A 115 14.55 0.21 8.80
N GLN A 116 14.10 1.15 9.63
CA GLN A 116 14.94 2.21 10.16
C GLN A 116 15.56 1.76 11.48
N THR A 117 16.40 0.73 11.49
CA THR A 117 17.32 0.47 12.61
C THR A 117 18.76 0.55 12.13
N GLY A 118 19.27 1.78 12.11
CA GLY A 118 20.61 2.07 11.63
C GLY A 118 21.12 3.42 12.11
N VAL A 119 21.17 3.64 13.42
CA VAL A 119 22.10 4.63 13.98
C VAL A 119 22.79 4.01 15.19
N ASN A 120 23.97 3.44 14.93
CA ASN A 120 25.01 3.23 15.93
C ASN A 120 25.65 4.58 16.24
N TYR A 121 25.74 4.94 17.52
CA TYR A 121 26.88 5.69 18.08
C TYR A 121 27.13 5.17 19.50
#